data_AF-A0A9N9SQT6-F1
#
_entry.id   AF-A0A9N9SQT6-F1
#
_cell.length_a   1.000
_cell.length_b   1.000
_cell.length_c   1.000
_cell.angle_alpha   90.00
_cell.angle_beta   90.00
_cell.angle_gamma   90.00
#
_symmetry.space_group_name_H-M   'P 1'
#
loop_
_entity.id
_entity.type
_entity.pdbx_description
1 polymer ?
#
loop_
_entity_poly.entity_id
_entity_poly.type
_entity_poly.pdbx_seq_one_letter_code
_entity_poly.pdbx_strand_id
1 'polypeptide(L)'
;MRNSERTSWQDISACSPEVKCYWSQWNCLVLKDDLLYRTFENDDGTESKIRLIVLKSKVSEVLRQLHNSASGGHFGITKTLPKVREWFYWQTVKMM
;
A
#
# COMPACT_ATOMS: atom_id res chain seq x y z
N MET A 1 -20.14 -0.54 -11.89
CA MET A 1 -19.29 -1.13 -10.84
C MET A 1 -18.39 -2.17 -11.50
N ARG A 2 -17.08 -1.97 -11.53
CA ARG A 2 -16.17 -2.94 -12.15
C ARG A 2 -15.97 -4.09 -11.16
N ASN A 3 -16.58 -5.23 -11.44
CA ASN A 3 -16.37 -6.46 -10.69
C ASN A 3 -14.88 -6.82 -10.86
N SER A 4 -14.05 -6.52 -9.86
CA SER A 4 -12.63 -6.85 -9.92
C SER A 4 -12.50 -8.31 -9.55
N GLU A 5 -12.58 -9.18 -10.55
CA GLU A 5 -12.44 -10.62 -10.37
C GLU A 5 -10.97 -10.98 -10.12
N ARG A 6 -10.74 -11.91 -9.19
CA ARG A 6 -9.40 -12.42 -8.91
C ARG A 6 -8.88 -13.15 -10.14
N THR A 7 -7.79 -12.65 -10.72
CA THR A 7 -7.12 -13.31 -11.85
C THR A 7 -6.62 -14.69 -11.45
N SER A 8 -6.48 -15.60 -12.42
CA SER A 8 -6.02 -16.96 -12.14
C SER A 8 -4.57 -16.98 -11.65
N TRP A 9 -4.18 -18.04 -10.94
CA TRP A 9 -2.77 -18.21 -10.56
C TRP A 9 -1.84 -18.35 -11.77
N GLN A 10 -2.33 -18.93 -12.87
CA GLN A 10 -1.53 -19.14 -14.09
C GLN A 10 -1.03 -17.80 -14.64
N ASP A 11 -1.89 -16.78 -14.67
CA ASP A 11 -1.57 -15.43 -15.14
C ASP A 11 -0.54 -14.71 -14.25
N ILE A 12 -0.53 -15.04 -12.96
CA ILE A 12 0.29 -14.35 -11.93
C ILE A 12 1.59 -15.08 -11.62
N SER A 13 1.66 -16.37 -11.94
CA SER A 13 2.82 -17.23 -11.65
C SER A 13 4.12 -16.75 -12.30
N ALA A 14 4.05 -16.02 -13.42
CA ALA A 14 5.20 -15.43 -14.10
C ALA A 14 5.53 -14.01 -13.62
N CYS A 15 4.66 -13.37 -12.82
CA CYS A 15 4.88 -12.01 -12.35
C CYS A 15 5.93 -11.92 -11.23
N SER A 16 6.29 -10.68 -10.88
CA SER A 16 7.25 -10.41 -9.81
C SER A 16 6.75 -10.93 -8.45
N PRO A 17 7.65 -11.21 -7.49
CA PRO A 17 7.28 -11.61 -6.13
C PRO A 17 6.32 -10.61 -5.46
N GLU A 18 6.44 -9.32 -5.75
CA GLU A 18 5.56 -8.28 -5.24
C GLU A 18 4.12 -8.46 -5.74
N VAL A 19 3.94 -8.71 -7.04
CA VAL A 19 2.61 -8.96 -7.62
C VAL A 19 1.98 -10.23 -7.05
N LYS A 20 2.76 -11.30 -6.90
CA LYS A 20 2.32 -12.55 -6.27
C LYS A 20 1.90 -12.33 -4.81
N CYS A 21 2.62 -11.49 -4.07
CA CYS A 21 2.32 -11.16 -2.68
C CYS A 21 1.03 -10.35 -2.53
N TYR A 22 0.75 -9.43 -3.46
CA TYR A 22 -0.53 -8.73 -3.47
C TYR A 22 -1.67 -9.68 -3.90
N TRP A 23 -1.42 -10.55 -4.88
CA TRP A 23 -2.41 -11.54 -5.33
C TRP A 23 -2.80 -12.54 -4.23
N SER A 24 -1.86 -12.95 -3.35
CA SER A 24 -2.20 -13.79 -2.20
C SER A 24 -3.05 -13.06 -1.16
N GLN A 25 -2.99 -11.72 -1.13
CA GLN A 25 -3.75 -10.84 -0.24
C GLN A 25 -5.04 -10.31 -0.88
N TRP A 26 -5.51 -10.90 -1.99
CA TRP A 26 -6.63 -10.39 -2.80
C TRP A 26 -7.86 -9.98 -1.98
N ASN A 27 -8.24 -10.79 -0.98
CA ASN A 27 -9.41 -10.53 -0.14
C ASN A 27 -9.31 -9.25 0.70
N CYS A 28 -8.10 -8.75 0.92
CA CYS A 28 -7.83 -7.51 1.64
C CYS A 28 -7.55 -6.34 0.69
N LEU A 29 -7.68 -6.51 -0.63
CA LEU A 29 -7.44 -5.47 -1.61
C LEU A 29 -8.75 -4.83 -2.08
N VAL A 30 -8.73 -3.50 -2.20
CA VAL A 30 -9.86 -2.71 -2.67
C VAL A 30 -9.38 -1.80 -3.80
N LEU A 31 -10.02 -1.90 -4.96
CA LEU A 31 -9.82 -0.96 -6.06
C LEU A 31 -10.85 0.17 -5.93
N LYS A 32 -10.37 1.41 -5.76
CA LYS A 32 -11.22 2.60 -5.68
C LYS A 32 -10.56 3.74 -6.46
N ASP A 33 -11.30 4.39 -7.35
CA ASP A 33 -10.82 5.53 -8.15
C ASP A 33 -9.49 5.22 -8.88
N ASP A 34 -9.38 4.01 -9.45
CA ASP A 34 -8.18 3.45 -10.10
C ASP A 34 -6.93 3.33 -9.22
N LEU A 35 -7.10 3.49 -7.91
CA LEU A 35 -6.08 3.31 -6.90
C LEU A 35 -6.32 2.03 -6.11
N LEU A 36 -5.23 1.31 -5.84
CA LEU A 36 -5.27 0.06 -5.09
C LEU A 36 -5.04 0.33 -3.61
N TYR A 37 -5.96 -0.13 -2.77
CA TYR A 37 -5.89 -0.01 -1.32
C TYR A 37 -5.77 -1.38 -0.67
N ARG A 38 -5.20 -1.41 0.54
CA ARG A 38 -5.20 -2.57 1.41
C ARG A 38 -6.01 -2.28 2.67
N THR A 39 -6.94 -3.16 3.00
CA THR A 39 -7.68 -3.16 4.27
C THR A 39 -6.87 -3.88 5.34
N PHE A 40 -6.87 -3.31 6.54
CA PHE A 40 -6.30 -3.85 7.76
C PHE A 40 -7.41 -3.93 8.79
N GLU A 41 -7.76 -5.14 9.21
CA GLU A 41 -8.66 -5.35 10.34
C GLU A 41 -7.82 -5.28 11.63
N ASN A 42 -8.33 -4.59 12.65
CA ASN A 42 -7.78 -4.71 14.00
C ASN A 42 -8.13 -6.09 14.58
N ASP A 43 -7.36 -6.57 15.57
CA ASP A 43 -7.52 -7.91 16.16
C ASP A 43 -8.92 -8.17 16.76
N ASP A 44 -9.67 -7.11 17.09
CA ASP A 44 -11.03 -7.16 17.63
C ASP A 44 -12.13 -7.00 16.56
N GLY A 45 -11.76 -6.79 15.29
CA GLY A 45 -12.70 -6.67 14.16
C GLY A 45 -13.56 -5.40 14.17
N THR A 46 -13.34 -4.48 15.11
CA THR A 46 -14.19 -3.29 15.29
C THR A 46 -13.83 -2.15 14.34
N GLU A 47 -12.57 -2.10 13.90
CA GLU A 47 -12.06 -1.06 13.01
C GLU A 47 -11.29 -1.66 11.84
N SER A 48 -11.63 -1.19 10.63
CA SER A 48 -10.91 -1.49 9.40
C SER A 48 -10.22 -0.22 8.90
N LYS A 49 -8.89 -0.24 8.82
CA LYS A 49 -8.11 0.85 8.20
C LYS A 49 -7.80 0.50 6.76
N ILE A 50 -8.06 1.41 5.84
CA ILE A 50 -7.61 1.29 4.45
C ILE A 50 -6.38 2.14 4.22
N ARG A 51 -5.40 1.61 3.49
CA ARG A 51 -4.17 2.34 3.13
C ARG A 51 -3.89 2.22 1.64
N LEU A 52 -3.47 3.31 1.02
CA LEU A 52 -3.12 3.35 -0.39
C LEU A 52 -1.84 2.55 -0.63
N ILE A 53 -1.88 1.61 -1.57
CA ILE A 53 -0.69 0.86 -1.99
C ILE A 53 0.19 1.76 -2.85
N VAL A 54 1.44 1.90 -2.43
CA VAL A 54 2.47 2.62 -3.16
C VAL A 54 3.49 1.61 -3.66
N LEU A 55 3.87 1.72 -4.93
CA LEU A 55 4.97 0.94 -5.48
C LEU A 55 6.27 1.32 -4.77
N LYS A 56 7.13 0.34 -4.48
CA LYS A 56 8.40 0.57 -3.78
C LYS A 56 9.26 1.65 -4.43
N SER A 57 9.26 1.72 -5.76
CA SER A 57 9.95 2.74 -6.56
C SER A 57 9.42 4.17 -6.36
N LYS A 58 8.16 4.31 -5.91
CA LYS A 58 7.47 5.59 -5.69
C LYS A 58 7.49 6.04 -4.23
N VAL A 59 7.93 5.20 -3.29
CA VAL A 59 7.97 5.54 -1.86
C VAL A 59 8.81 6.80 -1.61
N SER A 60 10.01 6.89 -2.20
CA SER A 60 10.89 8.06 -2.04
C SER A 60 10.25 9.35 -2.56
N GLU A 61 9.46 9.25 -3.64
CA GLU A 61 8.73 10.37 -4.21
C GLU A 61 7.59 10.82 -3.29
N VAL A 62 6.81 9.87 -2.75
CA VAL A 62 5.74 10.15 -1.77
C VAL A 62 6.31 10.82 -0.52
N LEU A 63 7.42 10.29 0.02
CA LEU A 63 8.09 10.88 1.18
C LEU A 63 8.57 12.30 0.90
N ARG A 64 9.17 12.54 -0.28
CA ARG A 64 9.63 13.87 -0.68
C ARG A 64 8.47 14.86 -0.82
N GLN A 65 7.36 14.46 -1.44
CA GLN A 65 6.19 15.34 -1.59
C GLN A 65 5.58 15.71 -0.23
N LEU A 66 5.50 14.76 0.70
CA LEU A 66 4.98 15.01 2.05
C LEU A 66 5.93 15.83 2.92
N HIS A 67 7.23 15.76 2.67
CA HIS A 67 8.22 16.62 3.31
C HIS A 67 8.18 18.06 2.77
N ASN A 68 7.89 18.25 1.48
CA ASN A 68 7.89 19.55 0.82
C ASN A 68 6.54 20.28 0.85
N SER A 69 5.50 19.68 1.44
CA SER A 69 4.20 20.33 1.60
C SER A 69 4.25 21.38 2.70
N ALA A 70 3.60 22.53 2.48
CA ALA A 70 3.68 23.72 3.32
C ALA A 70 3.25 23.54 4.79
N SER A 71 2.65 22.41 5.14
CA SER A 71 2.23 22.06 6.51
C SER A 71 3.30 21.34 7.34
N GLY A 72 4.44 20.97 6.73
CA GLY A 72 5.56 20.32 7.41
C GLY A 72 6.70 21.29 7.67
N GLY A 73 6.75 21.91 8.85
CA GLY A 73 8.00 22.48 9.36
C GLY A 73 9.12 21.42 9.27
N HIS A 74 10.37 21.87 9.17
CA HIS A 74 11.63 21.12 8.94
C HIS A 74 11.87 19.96 9.94
N PHE A 75 10.95 18.99 10.00
CA PHE A 75 10.98 17.83 10.86
C PHE A 75 11.57 16.69 10.05
N GLY A 76 12.66 16.13 10.55
CA GLY A 76 13.34 15.01 9.90
C GLY A 76 12.40 13.83 9.61
N ILE A 77 12.78 13.02 8.62
CA ILE A 77 12.06 11.85 8.08
C ILE A 77 11.45 10.96 9.19
N THR A 78 12.10 10.87 10.34
CA THR A 78 11.68 10.10 11.52
C THR A 78 10.30 10.48 12.05
N LYS A 79 9.90 11.75 12.01
CA LYS A 79 8.56 12.20 12.46
C LYS A 79 7.49 12.09 11.38
N THR A 80 7.90 12.10 10.11
CA THR A 80 7.00 12.00 8.95
C THR A 80 6.62 10.54 8.67
N LEU A 81 7.53 9.60 8.89
CA LEU A 81 7.33 8.18 8.57
C LEU A 81 6.14 7.53 9.30
N PRO A 82 5.89 7.78 10.61
CA PRO A 82 4.71 7.25 11.28
C PRO A 82 3.40 7.72 10.63
N LYS A 83 3.27 9.01 10.34
CA LYS A 83 2.10 9.61 9.69
C LYS A 83 1.90 9.08 8.26
N VAL A 84 2.99 8.92 7.51
CA VAL A 84 2.95 8.33 6.16
C VAL A 84 2.39 6.90 6.21
N ARG A 85 2.81 6.11 7.20
CA ARG A 85 2.35 4.73 7.36
C ARG A 85 0.88 4.61 7.78
N GLU A 86 0.24 5.68 8.24
CA GLU A 86 -1.21 5.71 8.48
C GLU A 86 -2.00 5.72 7.18
N TRP A 87 -1.49 6.36 6.13
CA TRP A 87 -2.20 6.56 4.86
C TRP A 87 -1.71 5.65 3.73
N PHE A 88 -0.43 5.28 3.75
CA PHE A 88 0.22 4.53 2.69
C PHE A 88 0.73 3.18 3.20
N TYR A 89 0.68 2.19 2.31
CA TYR A 89 1.25 0.87 2.50
C TYR A 89 2.13 0.51 1.31
N TRP A 90 3.22 -0.19 1.56
CA TRP A 90 4.02 -0.82 0.52
C TRP A 90 4.62 -2.11 1.07
N GLN A 91 4.60 -3.16 0.27
CA GLN A 91 5.18 -4.43 0.67
C GLN A 91 6.71 -4.28 0.81
N THR A 92 7.23 -4.54 2.02
CA THR A 92 8.67 -4.71 2.24
C THR A 92 9.03 -6.16 2.01
N VAL A 93 9.12 -6.61 0.76
CA VAL A 93 9.69 -7.92 0.48
C VAL A 93 11.18 -7.84 0.80
N LYS A 94 11.63 -8.52 1.85
CA LYS A 94 13.05 -8.89 1.98
C LYS A 94 13.25 -10.05 1.02
N MET A 95 13.99 -9.84 -0.07
CA MET A 95 14.64 -10.97 -0.71
C MET A 95 15.72 -11.44 0.27
N MET A 96 15.54 -12.65 0.81
CA MET A 96 16.63 -13.39 1.48
C MET A 96 17.57 -13.92 0.41
#